data_AF-A0A9D4JA50-F1
#
_entry.id   AF-A0A9D4JA50-F1
#
_cell.length_a   1.000
_cell.length_b   1.000
_cell.length_c   1.000
_cell.angle_alpha   90.00
_cell.angle_beta   90.00
_cell.angle_gamma   90.00
#
_symmetry.space_group_name_H-M   'P 1'
#
loop_
_entity.id
_entity.type
_entity.pdbx_description
1 polymer ?
#
loop_
_entity_poly.entity_id
_entity_poly.type
_entity_poly.pdbx_seq_one_letter_code
_entity_poly.pdbx_strand_id
1 'polypeptide(L)'
;MEETLRTKEAQNWLKCMLAMYKTRDAISELASGLFEKFYIHIRGILHDDHHISVQKTCTTCRDPKQGCSVCSKICHLIWDSHRFKDVNLKGPSWNNTDSTQWCTSSWELAKCYMPSTGYKDKPSADNTDFNGIINALYNCIWMQNFFADDLRLDNNICTEARKQVNKLRHIHSTNIADDGMISFFDCLLNLLNDARHLKGFKPAVDARIYLIKLKQDTLQVSEKMINDTMTKHYEDKKEEFRIDLIEHYRKTKSTVSISPMTEGLDKHIVDVFVSPILMHTATEKNGCRRQTGNTVKQYKHIFFNDSTHHNKVFIQGEPGMGKTTFCAKLVLDWCEAVSSENHEYRPTFSDLETLKEFGFLFSIALRDSEGQNEVVKMIKTQIIDMIYTENERTDFYNLLQNIMKNELCIVVMDGLNEWVDPSKKHVTPIMVSCHKKCVALISTRPWKMTDERIKDSEIDLLLEVAGITDSDELTKNMLRCLQNANQKTYTDFMTYVEERQLLQFLASPWLQSLLVNLWMDNTALSGSLCELNCLLLDRLFKKANAKQGYFPEEHPIQCFFKYKIYRATKRNSICAWKGCLLFHLFIRKVFSVYQTAIIKVRIGRTLSILP
;
A
#
# COMPACT_ATOMS: atom_id res chain seq x y z
N MET A 1 0.47 -4.43 29.85
CA MET A 1 0.24 -5.61 28.99
C MET A 1 1.21 -6.73 29.31
N GLU A 2 2.52 -6.47 29.40
CA GLU A 2 3.52 -7.50 29.73
C GLU A 2 3.39 -8.12 31.14
N GLU A 3 2.91 -7.38 32.14
CA GLU A 3 2.67 -7.96 33.49
C GLU A 3 1.40 -8.82 33.56
N THR A 4 0.38 -8.49 32.77
CA THR A 4 -0.94 -9.16 32.79
C THR A 4 -0.93 -10.51 32.06
N LEU A 5 0.08 -10.78 31.24
CA LEU A 5 0.23 -12.02 30.45
C LEU A 5 1.11 -13.08 31.14
N ARG A 6 1.64 -12.80 32.34
CA ARG A 6 2.53 -13.74 33.07
C ARG A 6 1.79 -14.79 33.89
N THR A 7 0.48 -14.61 34.12
CA THR A 7 -0.31 -15.58 34.87
C THR A 7 -0.59 -16.80 33.99
N LYS A 8 -0.50 -17.99 34.57
CA LYS A 8 -0.76 -19.26 33.89
C LYS A 8 -2.14 -19.27 33.23
N GLU A 9 -3.10 -18.63 33.87
CA GLU A 9 -4.48 -18.54 33.42
C GLU A 9 -4.64 -17.59 32.20
N ALA A 10 -3.76 -16.60 32.04
CA ALA A 10 -3.70 -15.73 30.86
C ALA A 10 -3.01 -16.41 29.69
N GLN A 11 -1.98 -17.22 29.98
CA GLN A 11 -1.36 -18.09 28.99
C GLN A 11 -2.36 -19.14 28.47
N ASN A 12 -3.20 -19.70 29.34
CA ASN A 12 -4.26 -20.63 28.94
C ASN A 12 -5.31 -19.96 28.05
N TRP A 13 -5.68 -18.71 28.35
CA TRP A 13 -6.56 -17.94 27.47
C TRP A 13 -5.94 -17.74 26.08
N LEU A 14 -4.64 -17.39 26.00
CA LEU A 14 -3.92 -17.28 24.73
C LEU A 14 -3.88 -18.61 23.96
N LYS A 15 -3.64 -19.73 24.65
CA LYS A 15 -3.65 -21.07 24.03
C LYS A 15 -5.03 -21.42 23.45
N CYS A 16 -6.11 -21.05 24.15
CA CYS A 16 -7.47 -21.20 23.62
C CYS A 16 -7.70 -20.34 22.36
N MET A 17 -7.25 -19.08 22.35
CA MET A 17 -7.35 -18.20 21.17
C MET A 17 -6.55 -18.75 19.98
N LEU A 18 -5.35 -19.26 20.23
CA LEU A 18 -4.51 -19.87 19.20
C LEU A 18 -5.13 -21.17 18.67
N ALA A 19 -5.74 -21.98 19.53
CA ALA A 19 -6.49 -23.16 19.13
C ALA A 19 -7.69 -22.80 18.24
N MET A 20 -8.43 -21.73 18.53
CA MET A 20 -9.50 -21.23 17.65
C MET A 20 -8.96 -20.83 16.28
N TYR A 21 -7.84 -20.11 16.25
CA TYR A 21 -7.21 -19.67 15.01
C TYR A 21 -6.78 -20.87 14.16
N LYS A 22 -6.04 -21.83 14.74
CA LYS A 22 -5.53 -23.01 14.03
C LYS A 22 -6.61 -24.00 13.58
N THR A 23 -7.77 -23.98 14.21
CA THR A 23 -8.90 -24.88 13.87
C THR A 23 -9.91 -24.22 12.94
N ARG A 24 -9.78 -22.91 12.69
CA ARG A 24 -10.75 -22.12 11.91
C ARG A 24 -11.01 -22.70 10.53
N ASP A 25 -9.97 -23.00 9.76
CA ASP A 25 -10.14 -23.45 8.37
C ASP A 25 -10.81 -24.82 8.31
N ALA A 26 -10.44 -25.72 9.23
CA ALA A 26 -11.06 -27.03 9.36
C ALA A 26 -12.54 -26.93 9.79
N ILE A 27 -12.88 -25.99 10.68
CA ILE A 27 -14.26 -25.74 11.11
C ILE A 27 -15.07 -25.02 10.02
N SER A 28 -14.42 -24.20 9.20
CA SER A 28 -15.05 -23.54 8.04
C SER A 28 -15.44 -24.57 6.99
N GLU A 29 -14.53 -25.50 6.66
CA GLU A 29 -14.81 -26.63 5.77
C GLU A 29 -15.93 -27.52 6.32
N LEU A 30 -15.89 -27.83 7.62
CA LEU A 30 -16.95 -28.58 8.29
C LEU A 30 -18.31 -27.90 8.12
N ALA A 31 -18.38 -26.61 8.41
CA ALA A 31 -19.62 -25.85 8.32
C ALA A 31 -20.15 -25.79 6.88
N SER A 32 -19.27 -25.52 5.91
CA SER A 32 -19.62 -25.54 4.49
C SER A 32 -20.21 -26.89 4.07
N GLY A 33 -19.52 -27.99 4.38
CA GLY A 33 -19.98 -29.34 4.04
C GLY A 33 -21.29 -29.74 4.72
N LEU A 34 -21.52 -29.31 5.96
CA LEU A 34 -22.76 -29.58 6.66
C LEU A 34 -23.93 -28.76 6.10
N PHE A 35 -23.74 -27.46 5.85
CA PHE A 35 -24.78 -26.63 5.26
C PHE A 35 -25.10 -27.04 3.83
N GLU A 36 -24.16 -27.59 3.08
CA GLU A 36 -24.42 -28.21 1.77
C GLU A 36 -25.37 -29.41 1.90
N LYS A 37 -25.17 -30.28 2.89
CA LYS A 37 -26.08 -31.41 3.14
C LYS A 37 -27.47 -30.95 3.57
N PHE A 38 -27.53 -29.96 4.45
CA PHE A 38 -28.79 -29.38 4.88
C PHE A 38 -29.54 -28.74 3.70
N TYR A 39 -28.82 -28.06 2.82
CA TYR A 39 -29.37 -27.52 1.58
C TYR A 39 -29.91 -28.62 0.65
N ILE A 40 -29.18 -29.72 0.47
CA ILE A 40 -29.67 -30.89 -0.30
C ILE A 40 -30.94 -31.47 0.34
N HIS A 41 -31.00 -31.58 1.67
CA HIS A 41 -32.18 -32.04 2.39
C HIS A 41 -33.39 -31.12 2.16
N ILE A 42 -33.22 -29.79 2.25
CA ILE A 42 -34.26 -28.81 1.91
C ILE A 42 -34.72 -28.98 0.47
N ARG A 43 -33.80 -29.15 -0.49
CA ARG A 43 -34.17 -29.36 -1.90
C ARG A 43 -34.94 -30.65 -2.12
N GLY A 44 -34.61 -31.73 -1.41
CA GLY A 44 -35.37 -32.98 -1.44
C GLY A 44 -36.82 -32.77 -1.02
N ILE A 45 -37.04 -32.09 0.11
CA ILE A 45 -38.40 -31.75 0.58
C ILE A 45 -39.16 -30.90 -0.45
N LEU A 46 -38.48 -29.93 -1.09
CA LEU A 46 -39.10 -29.11 -2.13
C LEU A 46 -39.43 -29.89 -3.40
N HIS A 47 -38.67 -30.94 -3.72
CA HIS A 47 -38.88 -31.78 -4.90
C HIS A 47 -40.08 -32.72 -4.71
N ASP A 48 -40.24 -33.29 -3.51
CA ASP A 48 -41.33 -34.23 -3.19
C ASP A 48 -42.69 -33.53 -3.05
N ASP A 49 -42.69 -32.23 -2.78
CA ASP A 49 -43.88 -31.37 -2.82
C ASP A 49 -44.28 -31.16 -4.30
N HIS A 50 -45.11 -32.05 -4.85
CA HIS A 50 -45.51 -32.23 -6.27
C HIS A 50 -45.97 -30.97 -7.06
N HIS A 51 -45.93 -29.78 -6.47
CA HIS A 51 -46.29 -28.50 -7.07
C HIS A 51 -45.14 -27.49 -7.17
N ILE A 52 -43.93 -27.79 -6.66
CA ILE A 52 -42.79 -26.88 -6.69
C ILE A 52 -41.68 -27.45 -7.60
N SER A 53 -41.62 -27.00 -8.85
CA SER A 53 -40.51 -27.34 -9.74
C SER A 53 -39.20 -26.72 -9.22
N VAL A 54 -38.27 -27.57 -8.82
CA VAL A 54 -36.92 -27.24 -8.30
C VAL A 54 -36.07 -26.44 -9.30
N GLN A 55 -36.49 -26.33 -10.57
CA GLN A 55 -35.83 -25.53 -11.61
C GLN A 55 -36.22 -24.05 -11.60
N LYS A 56 -37.24 -23.62 -10.85
CA LYS A 56 -37.57 -22.19 -10.71
C LYS A 56 -36.77 -21.56 -9.57
N THR A 57 -35.55 -21.11 -9.86
CA THR A 57 -34.83 -20.19 -8.96
C THR A 57 -35.63 -18.89 -8.84
N CYS A 58 -35.92 -18.46 -7.62
CA CYS A 58 -36.58 -17.18 -7.40
C CYS A 58 -35.61 -16.03 -7.69
N THR A 59 -35.88 -15.22 -8.71
CA THR A 59 -35.01 -14.09 -9.08
C THR A 59 -35.47 -12.73 -8.54
N THR A 60 -36.65 -12.66 -7.91
CA THR A 60 -37.33 -11.39 -7.61
C THR A 60 -37.72 -11.18 -6.14
N CYS A 61 -37.85 -12.24 -5.33
CA CYS A 61 -38.29 -12.07 -3.93
C CYS A 61 -37.09 -11.71 -3.05
N ARG A 62 -37.05 -10.45 -2.60
CA ARG A 62 -36.07 -9.94 -1.62
C ARG A 62 -36.56 -9.95 -0.18
N ASP A 63 -37.87 -10.18 0.04
CA ASP A 63 -38.45 -10.33 1.38
C ASP A 63 -38.84 -11.80 1.62
N PRO A 64 -38.18 -12.49 2.57
CA PRO A 64 -38.53 -13.82 3.06
C PRO A 64 -39.99 -14.01 3.48
N LYS A 65 -40.65 -12.97 3.98
CA LYS A 65 -42.00 -13.03 4.59
C LYS A 65 -43.13 -12.82 3.58
N GLN A 66 -42.81 -12.28 2.40
CA GLN A 66 -43.76 -12.00 1.31
C GLN A 66 -43.32 -12.65 -0.01
N GLY A 67 -42.49 -13.70 0.08
CA GLY A 67 -41.90 -14.37 -1.08
C GLY A 67 -42.87 -15.28 -1.84
N CYS A 68 -42.44 -15.76 -3.01
CA CYS A 68 -43.17 -16.77 -3.78
C CYS A 68 -43.32 -18.09 -3.01
N SER A 69 -44.12 -19.03 -3.52
CA SER A 69 -44.36 -20.34 -2.87
C SER A 69 -43.07 -21.08 -2.48
N VAL A 70 -42.03 -21.00 -3.33
CA VAL A 70 -40.71 -21.59 -3.06
C VAL A 70 -40.02 -20.91 -1.88
N CYS A 71 -39.86 -19.58 -1.92
CA CYS A 71 -39.20 -18.81 -0.86
C CYS A 71 -39.97 -18.92 0.47
N SER A 72 -41.30 -18.91 0.41
CA SER A 72 -42.16 -19.09 1.60
C SER A 72 -41.94 -20.47 2.24
N LYS A 73 -41.90 -21.54 1.44
CA LYS A 73 -41.62 -22.89 1.94
C LYS A 73 -40.22 -23.01 2.54
N ILE A 74 -39.20 -22.44 1.88
CA ILE A 74 -37.83 -22.40 2.43
C ILE A 74 -37.80 -21.60 3.74
N CYS A 75 -38.50 -20.46 3.81
CA CYS A 75 -38.63 -19.65 5.02
C CYS A 75 -39.21 -20.46 6.19
N HIS A 76 -40.27 -21.25 5.94
CA HIS A 76 -40.84 -22.16 6.92
C HIS A 76 -39.85 -23.25 7.35
N LEU A 77 -39.14 -23.88 6.41
CA LEU A 77 -38.12 -24.90 6.73
C LEU A 77 -36.97 -24.33 7.56
N ILE A 78 -36.51 -23.11 7.26
CA ILE A 78 -35.51 -22.39 8.06
C ILE A 78 -36.05 -22.15 9.47
N TRP A 79 -37.31 -21.70 9.60
CA TRP A 79 -37.93 -21.46 10.90
C TRP A 79 -38.06 -22.75 11.73
N ASP A 80 -38.53 -23.84 11.12
CA ASP A 80 -38.75 -25.12 11.78
C ASP A 80 -37.45 -25.76 12.29
N SER A 81 -36.37 -25.52 11.56
CA SER A 81 -35.01 -25.94 11.91
C SER A 81 -34.23 -24.90 12.71
N HIS A 82 -34.84 -23.78 13.10
CA HIS A 82 -34.21 -22.79 13.97
C HIS A 82 -34.46 -23.11 15.46
N ARG A 83 -33.43 -22.96 16.29
CA ARG A 83 -33.47 -23.27 17.73
C ARG A 83 -34.52 -22.46 18.50
N PHE A 84 -34.64 -21.18 18.16
CA PHE A 84 -35.59 -20.28 18.79
C PHE A 84 -36.85 -20.20 17.92
N LYS A 85 -37.92 -20.89 18.36
CA LYS A 85 -39.20 -21.03 17.64
C LYS A 85 -40.26 -20.00 18.05
N ASP A 86 -40.00 -19.22 19.10
CA ASP A 86 -40.89 -18.17 19.60
C ASP A 86 -40.58 -16.83 18.93
N VAL A 87 -41.63 -16.12 18.48
CA VAL A 87 -41.58 -14.81 17.82
C VAL A 87 -40.99 -13.72 18.74
N ASN A 88 -41.00 -13.95 20.07
CA ASN A 88 -40.43 -13.04 21.07
C ASN A 88 -38.94 -13.29 21.37
N LEU A 89 -38.35 -14.37 20.83
CA LEU A 89 -36.92 -14.68 20.93
C LEU A 89 -36.23 -14.44 19.58
N LYS A 90 -34.90 -14.26 19.57
CA LYS A 90 -34.09 -13.98 18.36
C LYS A 90 -34.26 -15.10 17.32
N GLY A 91 -35.24 -14.96 16.42
CA GLY A 91 -35.47 -15.86 15.28
C GLY A 91 -34.39 -15.73 14.19
N PRO A 92 -34.61 -16.32 13.00
CA PRO A 92 -33.65 -16.27 11.91
C PRO A 92 -33.28 -14.84 11.52
N SER A 93 -32.00 -14.65 11.19
CA SER A 93 -31.42 -13.35 10.84
C SER A 93 -31.65 -13.00 9.38
N TRP A 94 -32.89 -12.68 9.02
CA TRP A 94 -33.32 -12.38 7.65
C TRP A 94 -32.52 -11.25 6.97
N ASN A 95 -32.00 -10.29 7.75
CA ASN A 95 -31.21 -9.18 7.21
C ASN A 95 -29.82 -9.57 6.68
N ASN A 96 -29.33 -10.76 7.05
CA ASN A 96 -28.01 -11.23 6.61
C ASN A 96 -28.07 -11.95 5.26
N THR A 97 -29.24 -12.37 4.78
CA THR A 97 -29.36 -13.31 3.67
C THR A 97 -30.03 -12.68 2.46
N ASP A 98 -29.70 -13.17 1.27
CA ASP A 98 -30.42 -12.88 0.05
C ASP A 98 -31.32 -14.06 -0.34
N SER A 99 -32.64 -13.89 -0.17
CA SER A 99 -33.63 -14.93 -0.47
C SER A 99 -33.68 -15.35 -1.94
N THR A 100 -33.14 -14.53 -2.86
CA THR A 100 -33.02 -14.93 -4.27
C THR A 100 -31.96 -16.02 -4.49
N GLN A 101 -31.04 -16.17 -3.55
CA GLN A 101 -29.92 -17.10 -3.63
C GLN A 101 -30.10 -18.37 -2.78
N TRP A 102 -31.20 -18.48 -2.02
CA TRP A 102 -31.48 -19.68 -1.21
C TRP A 102 -31.57 -20.98 -2.02
N CYS A 103 -31.94 -20.88 -3.29
CA CYS A 103 -32.00 -22.04 -4.19
C CYS A 103 -30.69 -22.33 -4.89
N THR A 104 -29.65 -21.52 -4.74
CA THR A 104 -28.37 -21.64 -5.47
C THR A 104 -27.15 -21.63 -4.58
N SER A 105 -27.29 -21.24 -3.30
CA SER A 105 -26.20 -21.13 -2.34
C SER A 105 -26.64 -21.69 -0.99
N SER A 106 -25.97 -22.77 -0.56
CA SER A 106 -26.11 -23.33 0.79
C SER A 106 -25.66 -22.35 1.87
N TRP A 107 -24.68 -21.50 1.57
CA TRP A 107 -24.17 -20.52 2.53
C TRP A 107 -25.13 -19.34 2.77
N GLU A 108 -25.89 -18.94 1.75
CA GLU A 108 -26.95 -17.94 1.94
C GLU A 108 -28.02 -18.41 2.93
N LEU A 109 -28.33 -19.72 2.95
CA LEU A 109 -29.17 -20.32 3.99
C LEU A 109 -28.49 -20.31 5.37
N ALA A 110 -27.18 -20.58 5.42
CA ALA A 110 -26.42 -20.60 6.68
C ALA A 110 -26.46 -19.24 7.40
N LYS A 111 -26.43 -18.13 6.66
CA LYS A 111 -26.49 -16.76 7.21
C LYS A 111 -27.74 -16.49 8.04
N CYS A 112 -28.85 -17.18 7.77
CA CYS A 112 -30.08 -17.10 8.55
C CYS A 112 -29.87 -17.52 10.02
N TYR A 113 -28.86 -18.34 10.30
CA TYR A 113 -28.56 -18.85 11.63
C TYR A 113 -27.45 -18.05 12.34
N MET A 114 -26.89 -17.03 11.71
CA MET A 114 -25.85 -16.17 12.28
C MET A 114 -26.45 -15.05 13.16
N PRO A 115 -25.65 -14.31 13.96
CA PRO A 115 -26.13 -13.13 14.67
C PRO A 115 -26.70 -12.06 13.72
N SER A 116 -27.66 -11.26 14.19
CA SER A 116 -28.53 -10.41 13.35
C SER A 116 -27.86 -9.27 12.57
N THR A 117 -26.58 -9.01 12.77
CA THR A 117 -25.83 -7.94 12.10
C THR A 117 -24.39 -8.39 11.81
N GLY A 118 -23.81 -7.89 10.72
CA GLY A 118 -22.38 -8.07 10.40
C GLY A 118 -22.03 -9.21 9.43
N TYR A 119 -23.03 -9.97 8.94
CA TYR A 119 -22.78 -11.17 8.11
C TYR A 119 -23.35 -11.11 6.70
N LYS A 120 -23.99 -9.99 6.32
CA LYS A 120 -24.60 -9.82 5.00
C LYS A 120 -23.60 -10.01 3.86
N ASP A 121 -22.44 -9.39 3.97
CA ASP A 121 -21.41 -9.35 2.93
C ASP A 121 -20.42 -10.53 2.99
N LYS A 122 -20.76 -11.63 3.66
CA LYS A 122 -19.88 -12.79 3.85
C LYS A 122 -20.24 -13.94 2.90
N PRO A 123 -19.59 -14.12 1.73
CA PRO A 123 -20.08 -15.04 0.71
C PRO A 123 -19.88 -16.53 1.05
N SER A 124 -18.94 -16.87 1.95
CA SER A 124 -18.65 -18.26 2.35
C SER A 124 -18.25 -18.39 3.82
N ALA A 125 -18.03 -19.63 4.28
CA ALA A 125 -17.46 -19.92 5.60
C ALA A 125 -16.10 -19.26 5.82
N ASP A 126 -15.24 -19.27 4.79
CA ASP A 126 -13.87 -18.73 4.87
C ASP A 126 -13.86 -17.21 5.08
N ASN A 127 -14.93 -16.51 4.70
CA ASN A 127 -15.08 -15.07 4.95
C ASN A 127 -15.80 -14.77 6.27
N THR A 128 -16.33 -15.79 6.94
CA THR A 128 -17.06 -15.68 8.20
C THR A 128 -16.09 -15.87 9.38
N ASP A 129 -16.30 -15.11 10.46
CA ASP A 129 -15.50 -15.27 11.68
C ASP A 129 -15.90 -16.55 12.44
N PHE A 130 -15.01 -17.03 13.32
CA PHE A 130 -15.24 -18.26 14.07
C PHE A 130 -16.56 -18.22 14.86
N ASN A 131 -16.87 -17.07 15.45
CA ASN A 131 -18.10 -16.88 16.20
C ASN A 131 -19.34 -16.99 15.31
N GLY A 132 -19.36 -16.37 14.13
CA GLY A 132 -20.45 -16.51 13.16
C GLY A 132 -20.71 -17.97 12.78
N ILE A 133 -19.64 -18.73 12.50
CA ILE A 133 -19.72 -20.15 12.15
C ILE A 133 -20.32 -20.97 13.30
N ILE A 134 -19.81 -20.82 14.52
CA ILE A 134 -20.33 -21.55 15.70
C ILE A 134 -21.78 -21.16 16.00
N ASN A 135 -22.16 -19.89 15.82
CA ASN A 135 -23.55 -19.47 15.98
C ASN A 135 -24.46 -20.11 14.93
N ALA A 136 -24.02 -20.21 13.67
CA ALA A 136 -24.77 -20.86 12.61
C ALA A 136 -25.04 -22.34 12.91
N LEU A 137 -23.99 -23.09 13.29
CA LEU A 137 -24.10 -24.50 13.69
C LEU A 137 -24.98 -24.68 14.94
N TYR A 138 -24.90 -23.77 15.89
CA TYR A 138 -25.71 -23.82 17.10
C TYR A 138 -27.17 -23.43 16.86
N ASN A 139 -27.47 -22.43 16.05
CA ASN A 139 -28.86 -21.97 15.91
C ASN A 139 -29.68 -22.91 14.99
N CYS A 140 -29.03 -23.77 14.21
CA CYS A 140 -29.69 -24.77 13.38
C CYS A 140 -29.86 -26.11 14.13
N ILE A 141 -31.11 -26.49 14.42
CA ILE A 141 -31.48 -27.75 15.07
C ILE A 141 -31.07 -28.95 14.21
N TRP A 142 -31.15 -28.84 12.88
CA TRP A 142 -30.76 -29.93 11.99
C TRP A 142 -29.29 -30.30 12.19
N MET A 143 -28.41 -29.30 12.33
CA MET A 143 -27.00 -29.51 12.67
C MET A 143 -26.83 -30.14 14.05
N GLN A 144 -27.62 -29.69 15.04
CA GLN A 144 -27.60 -30.25 16.38
C GLN A 144 -27.95 -31.75 16.41
N ASN A 145 -28.96 -32.15 15.65
CA ASN A 145 -29.38 -33.54 15.54
C ASN A 145 -28.34 -34.36 14.77
N PHE A 146 -27.75 -33.80 13.73
CA PHE A 146 -26.67 -34.43 12.97
C PHE A 146 -25.52 -34.88 13.89
N PHE A 147 -25.11 -34.03 14.83
CA PHE A 147 -24.07 -34.37 15.82
C PHE A 147 -24.58 -35.31 16.95
N ALA A 148 -25.87 -35.29 17.28
CA ALA A 148 -26.44 -36.13 18.34
C ALA A 148 -26.56 -37.60 17.90
N ASP A 149 -26.97 -37.83 16.66
CA ASP A 149 -27.15 -39.17 16.08
C ASP A 149 -25.82 -39.89 15.84
N ASP A 150 -24.73 -39.16 15.56
CA ASP A 150 -23.41 -39.74 15.30
C ASP A 150 -22.61 -40.09 16.57
N LEU A 151 -22.86 -39.42 17.71
CA LEU A 151 -21.99 -39.50 18.89
C LEU A 151 -22.56 -40.24 20.12
N ARG A 152 -23.86 -40.54 20.19
CA ARG A 152 -24.51 -41.08 21.42
C ARG A 152 -24.16 -40.28 22.69
N LEU A 153 -24.02 -38.96 22.58
CA LEU A 153 -23.67 -38.08 23.69
C LEU A 153 -24.93 -37.42 24.28
N ASP A 154 -25.09 -37.45 25.61
CA ASP A 154 -26.19 -36.80 26.34
C ASP A 154 -26.17 -35.26 26.26
N ASN A 155 -25.07 -34.66 25.78
CA ASN A 155 -24.87 -33.20 25.74
C ASN A 155 -24.49 -32.70 24.34
N ASN A 156 -25.27 -31.75 23.83
CA ASN A 156 -25.18 -31.19 22.48
C ASN A 156 -23.85 -30.44 22.23
N ILE A 157 -23.01 -30.95 21.32
CA ILE A 157 -21.67 -30.44 21.05
C ILE A 157 -21.63 -28.96 20.60
N CYS A 158 -22.58 -28.54 19.76
CA CYS A 158 -22.69 -27.14 19.32
C CYS A 158 -23.02 -26.21 20.48
N THR A 159 -23.80 -26.70 21.46
CA THR A 159 -24.11 -25.96 22.69
C THR A 159 -22.88 -25.76 23.54
N GLU A 160 -22.05 -26.79 23.68
CA GLU A 160 -20.79 -26.67 24.43
C GLU A 160 -19.81 -25.75 23.72
N ALA A 161 -19.63 -25.90 22.40
CA ALA A 161 -18.77 -25.02 21.60
C ALA A 161 -19.16 -23.55 21.73
N ARG A 162 -20.46 -23.24 21.62
CA ARG A 162 -20.95 -21.87 21.80
C ARG A 162 -20.73 -21.36 23.22
N LYS A 163 -20.95 -22.19 24.26
CA LYS A 163 -20.68 -21.78 25.65
C LYS A 163 -19.21 -21.43 25.84
N GLN A 164 -18.33 -22.28 25.33
CA GLN A 164 -16.89 -22.13 25.45
C GLN A 164 -16.35 -20.90 24.69
N VAL A 165 -16.82 -20.65 23.45
CA VAL A 165 -16.48 -19.43 22.70
C VAL A 165 -17.01 -18.16 23.38
N ASN A 166 -18.23 -18.20 23.94
CA ASN A 166 -18.78 -17.06 24.67
C ASN A 166 -18.03 -16.79 25.98
N LYS A 167 -17.56 -17.82 26.68
CA LYS A 167 -16.67 -17.67 27.85
C LYS A 167 -15.43 -16.89 27.43
N LEU A 168 -14.73 -17.30 26.36
CA LEU A 168 -13.53 -16.60 25.88
C LEU A 168 -13.76 -15.11 25.54
N ARG A 169 -14.94 -14.76 25.03
CA ARG A 169 -15.28 -13.40 24.57
C ARG A 169 -15.73 -12.45 25.68
N HIS A 170 -16.40 -12.97 26.71
CA HIS A 170 -17.03 -12.15 27.77
C HIS A 170 -16.23 -12.11 29.07
N ILE A 171 -15.05 -12.70 29.08
CA ILE A 171 -14.16 -12.70 30.24
C ILE A 171 -13.41 -11.36 30.29
N HIS A 172 -13.78 -10.50 31.25
CA HIS A 172 -13.03 -9.29 31.61
C HIS A 172 -11.72 -9.59 32.36
N SER A 173 -11.55 -10.82 32.85
CA SER A 173 -10.36 -11.26 33.58
C SER A 173 -9.74 -12.45 32.85
N THR A 174 -8.70 -12.24 32.03
CA THR A 174 -7.92 -13.22 31.23
C THR A 174 -7.48 -14.50 31.98
N ASN A 175 -8.37 -15.20 32.68
CA ASN A 175 -8.09 -16.19 33.69
C ASN A 175 -8.86 -17.46 33.35
N ILE A 176 -8.26 -18.32 32.51
CA ILE A 176 -8.76 -19.65 32.23
C ILE A 176 -7.91 -20.68 32.98
N ALA A 177 -8.53 -21.42 33.90
CA ALA A 177 -7.87 -22.52 34.58
C ALA A 177 -7.59 -23.70 33.61
N ASP A 178 -6.65 -24.57 33.98
CA ASP A 178 -6.19 -25.66 33.10
C ASP A 178 -7.33 -26.60 32.68
N ASP A 179 -8.27 -26.88 33.58
CA ASP A 179 -9.47 -27.66 33.31
C ASP A 179 -10.39 -26.99 32.28
N GLY A 180 -10.55 -25.66 32.38
CA GLY A 180 -11.28 -24.85 31.41
C GLY A 180 -10.64 -24.87 30.03
N MET A 181 -9.31 -24.78 29.96
CA MET A 181 -8.56 -24.88 28.70
C MET A 181 -8.62 -26.28 28.09
N ILE A 182 -8.45 -27.33 28.89
CA ILE A 182 -8.55 -28.71 28.42
C ILE A 182 -9.96 -29.00 27.91
N SER A 183 -10.99 -28.55 28.64
CA SER A 183 -12.39 -28.64 28.20
C SER A 183 -12.63 -27.90 26.87
N PHE A 184 -11.96 -26.76 26.66
CA PHE A 184 -12.00 -26.02 25.41
C PHE A 184 -11.41 -26.82 24.24
N PHE A 185 -10.22 -27.40 24.42
CA PHE A 185 -9.58 -28.23 23.38
C PHE A 185 -10.38 -29.49 23.09
N ASP A 186 -10.95 -30.12 24.11
CA ASP A 186 -11.81 -31.29 23.93
C ASP A 186 -13.07 -30.96 23.14
N CYS A 187 -13.65 -29.78 23.36
CA CYS A 187 -14.77 -29.31 22.57
C CYS A 187 -14.40 -29.16 21.08
N LEU A 188 -13.25 -28.53 20.78
CA LEU A 188 -12.77 -28.38 19.40
C LEU A 188 -12.40 -29.72 18.77
N LEU A 189 -11.76 -30.62 19.51
CA LEU A 189 -11.42 -31.96 19.06
C LEU A 189 -12.68 -32.76 18.74
N ASN A 190 -13.71 -32.69 19.59
CA ASN A 190 -14.97 -33.38 19.35
C ASN A 190 -15.65 -32.83 18.08
N LEU A 191 -15.64 -31.51 17.86
CA LEU A 191 -16.18 -30.91 16.62
C LEU A 191 -15.44 -31.42 15.38
N LEU A 192 -14.12 -31.55 15.48
CA LEU A 192 -13.30 -32.01 14.37
C LEU A 192 -13.38 -33.52 14.16
N ASN A 193 -13.47 -34.33 15.22
CA ASN A 193 -13.42 -35.79 15.16
C ASN A 193 -14.67 -36.40 14.52
N ASP A 194 -15.83 -35.77 14.68
CA ASP A 194 -17.11 -36.31 14.22
C ASP A 194 -17.38 -36.13 12.73
N ALA A 195 -16.55 -35.34 12.06
CA ALA A 195 -16.66 -35.15 10.63
C ALA A 195 -16.07 -36.37 9.89
N ARG A 196 -16.87 -37.42 9.72
CA ARG A 196 -16.56 -38.55 8.81
C ARG A 196 -16.24 -38.06 7.38
N HIS A 197 -16.69 -36.85 7.03
CA HIS A 197 -16.47 -36.15 5.76
C HIS A 197 -15.11 -35.45 5.68
N LEU A 198 -14.42 -35.22 6.80
CA LEU A 198 -13.06 -34.66 6.85
C LEU A 198 -11.98 -35.74 6.86
N LYS A 199 -12.32 -37.03 6.68
CA LYS A 199 -11.33 -38.10 6.52
C LYS A 199 -10.49 -37.81 5.27
N GLY A 200 -9.22 -37.43 5.47
CA GLY A 200 -8.29 -37.06 4.39
C GLY A 200 -8.21 -35.56 4.09
N PHE A 201 -9.01 -34.71 4.74
CA PHE A 201 -8.86 -33.27 4.63
C PHE A 201 -7.67 -32.79 5.47
N LYS A 202 -6.56 -32.46 4.80
CA LYS A 202 -5.28 -32.14 5.43
C LYS A 202 -5.39 -31.06 6.53
N PRO A 203 -6.11 -29.93 6.36
CA PRO A 203 -6.27 -28.94 7.42
C PRO A 203 -6.95 -29.47 8.69
N ALA A 204 -7.91 -30.41 8.57
CA ALA A 204 -8.55 -31.02 9.74
C ALA A 204 -7.61 -32.01 10.44
N VAL A 205 -6.82 -32.77 9.70
CA VAL A 205 -5.80 -33.68 10.27
C VAL A 205 -4.73 -32.86 10.99
N ASP A 206 -4.23 -31.81 10.37
CA ASP A 206 -3.21 -30.91 10.94
C ASP A 206 -3.75 -30.19 12.18
N ALA A 207 -4.99 -29.70 12.16
CA ALA A 207 -5.65 -29.10 13.31
C ALA A 207 -5.85 -30.09 14.47
N ARG A 208 -6.23 -31.34 14.19
CA ARG A 208 -6.35 -32.40 15.20
C ARG A 208 -5.00 -32.74 15.82
N ILE A 209 -3.97 -32.95 14.99
CA ILE A 209 -2.59 -33.20 15.46
C ILE A 209 -2.11 -32.03 16.32
N TYR A 210 -2.39 -30.80 15.90
CA TYR A 210 -2.04 -29.60 16.64
C TYR A 210 -2.74 -29.55 17.99
N LEU A 211 -4.06 -29.74 18.06
CA LEU A 211 -4.82 -29.76 19.33
C LEU A 211 -4.39 -30.91 20.25
N ILE A 212 -4.13 -32.10 19.70
CA ILE A 212 -3.63 -33.25 20.46
C ILE A 212 -2.25 -32.96 21.04
N LYS A 213 -1.33 -32.39 20.24
CA LYS A 213 -0.02 -31.94 20.73
C LYS A 213 -0.18 -30.87 21.80
N LEU A 214 -0.96 -29.82 21.54
CA LEU A 214 -1.22 -28.74 22.51
C LEU A 214 -1.81 -29.27 23.83
N LYS A 215 -2.67 -30.30 23.76
CA LYS A 215 -3.28 -30.97 24.91
C LYS A 215 -2.29 -31.91 25.64
N GLN A 216 -1.52 -32.72 24.91
CA GLN A 216 -0.49 -33.63 25.46
C GLN A 216 0.67 -32.86 26.08
N ASP A 217 1.07 -31.79 25.43
CA ASP A 217 2.12 -30.89 25.86
C ASP A 217 1.64 -30.00 27.03
N THR A 218 0.39 -30.06 27.49
CA THR A 218 0.00 -29.42 28.78
C THR A 218 0.82 -29.96 29.96
N LEU A 219 1.52 -31.09 29.80
CA LEU A 219 2.53 -31.59 30.74
C LEU A 219 3.95 -31.02 30.49
N GLN A 220 4.30 -30.46 29.33
CA GLN A 220 5.64 -29.89 29.01
C GLN A 220 5.73 -28.80 27.89
N VAL A 221 4.73 -27.94 27.62
CA VAL A 221 4.95 -26.76 26.74
C VAL A 221 5.71 -25.71 27.54
N SER A 222 6.97 -25.47 27.16
CA SER A 222 7.67 -24.27 27.60
C SER A 222 7.22 -23.06 26.76
N GLU A 223 7.01 -21.92 27.42
CA GLU A 223 6.73 -20.60 26.84
C GLU A 223 7.63 -20.26 25.64
N LYS A 224 8.86 -20.80 25.65
CA LYS A 224 9.84 -20.73 24.57
C LYS A 224 9.31 -21.24 23.22
N MET A 225 8.63 -22.39 23.15
CA MET A 225 8.24 -22.99 21.87
C MET A 225 7.09 -22.24 21.16
N ILE A 226 6.18 -21.65 21.95
CA ILE A 226 5.10 -20.79 21.43
C ILE A 226 5.68 -19.46 20.93
N ASN A 227 6.56 -18.85 21.74
CA ASN A 227 7.25 -17.62 21.35
C ASN A 227 8.10 -17.84 20.09
N ASP A 228 8.81 -18.96 19.97
CA ASP A 228 9.60 -19.30 18.79
C ASP A 228 8.74 -19.45 17.53
N THR A 229 7.55 -20.05 17.64
CA THR A 229 6.63 -20.22 16.50
C THR A 229 5.98 -18.90 16.07
N MET A 230 5.55 -18.08 17.02
CA MET A 230 4.98 -16.76 16.73
C MET A 230 6.04 -15.80 16.19
N THR A 231 7.26 -15.84 16.73
CA THR A 231 8.41 -15.07 16.25
C THR A 231 8.75 -15.49 14.83
N LYS A 232 8.82 -16.80 14.56
CA LYS A 232 9.06 -17.30 13.20
C LYS A 232 8.01 -16.82 12.21
N HIS A 233 6.72 -16.91 12.55
CA HIS A 233 5.66 -16.43 11.68
C HIS A 233 5.74 -14.91 11.43
N TYR A 234 6.06 -14.13 12.45
CA TYR A 234 6.27 -12.69 12.30
C TYR A 234 7.45 -12.38 11.38
N GLU A 235 8.58 -13.07 11.54
CA GLU A 235 9.75 -12.92 10.66
C GLU A 235 9.46 -13.37 9.22
N ASP A 236 8.73 -14.47 9.02
CA ASP A 236 8.31 -14.94 7.70
C ASP A 236 7.43 -13.88 7.00
N LYS A 237 6.45 -13.31 7.72
CA LYS A 237 5.59 -12.22 7.22
C LYS A 237 6.36 -10.93 6.94
N LYS A 238 7.35 -10.62 7.78
CA LYS A 238 8.24 -9.47 7.61
C LYS A 238 9.11 -9.63 6.36
N GLU A 239 9.60 -10.84 6.10
CA GLU A 239 10.36 -11.13 4.89
C GLU A 239 9.48 -11.09 3.63
N GLU A 240 8.28 -11.66 3.67
CA GLU A 240 7.27 -11.52 2.61
C GLU A 240 7.06 -10.04 2.24
N PHE A 241 6.84 -9.17 3.25
CA PHE A 241 6.67 -7.74 3.01
C PHE A 241 7.92 -7.07 2.42
N ARG A 242 9.13 -7.47 2.83
CA ARG A 242 10.38 -6.92 2.29
C ARG A 242 10.55 -7.27 0.81
N ILE A 243 10.24 -8.51 0.43
CA ILE A 243 10.29 -8.97 -0.98
C ILE A 243 9.29 -8.17 -1.83
N ASP A 244 8.04 -8.07 -1.38
CA ASP A 244 6.99 -7.35 -2.10
C ASP A 244 7.35 -5.85 -2.27
N LEU A 245 7.96 -5.26 -1.24
CA LEU A 245 8.43 -3.89 -1.26
C LEU A 245 9.54 -3.67 -2.30
N ILE A 246 10.50 -4.59 -2.38
CA ILE A 246 11.58 -4.56 -3.38
C ILE A 246 11.01 -4.65 -4.79
N GLU A 247 10.07 -5.57 -5.04
CA GLU A 247 9.42 -5.71 -6.35
C GLU A 247 8.65 -4.43 -6.72
N HIS A 248 7.90 -3.87 -5.77
CA HIS A 248 7.19 -2.61 -5.96
C HIS A 248 8.13 -1.47 -6.35
N TYR A 249 9.29 -1.34 -5.70
CA TYR A 249 10.26 -0.29 -6.04
C TYR A 249 10.99 -0.52 -7.35
N ARG A 250 11.37 -1.76 -7.66
CA ARG A 250 11.91 -2.12 -8.98
C ARG A 250 10.92 -1.79 -10.10
N LYS A 251 9.61 -1.84 -9.84
CA LYS A 251 8.58 -1.43 -10.81
C LYS A 251 8.35 0.08 -10.87
N THR A 252 8.37 0.78 -9.73
CA THR A 252 7.91 2.17 -9.63
C THR A 252 9.02 3.22 -9.60
N LYS A 253 10.26 2.84 -9.27
CA LYS A 253 11.40 3.76 -9.10
C LYS A 253 12.52 3.55 -10.12
N SER A 254 12.47 2.46 -10.88
CA SER A 254 13.50 2.09 -11.86
C SER A 254 13.47 2.91 -13.14
N THR A 255 12.44 3.72 -13.37
CA THR A 255 12.31 4.51 -14.61
C THR A 255 12.45 6.01 -14.36
N VAL A 256 13.12 6.68 -15.29
CA VAL A 256 13.25 8.13 -15.31
C VAL A 256 12.90 8.67 -16.69
N SER A 257 12.17 9.78 -16.72
CA SER A 257 11.87 10.48 -17.97
C SER A 257 13.12 11.23 -18.45
N ILE A 258 13.61 10.87 -19.64
CA ILE A 258 14.80 11.47 -20.24
C ILE A 258 14.48 12.62 -21.20
N SER A 259 13.20 12.87 -21.45
CA SER A 259 12.74 13.92 -22.36
C SER A 259 11.65 14.78 -21.72
N PRO A 260 11.90 16.08 -21.54
CA PRO A 260 10.84 16.99 -21.12
C PRO A 260 9.81 17.24 -22.23
N MET A 261 10.07 16.79 -23.47
CA MET A 261 9.27 17.05 -24.67
C MET A 261 8.44 15.85 -25.15
N THR A 262 8.81 14.63 -24.75
CA THR A 262 8.21 13.38 -25.25
C THR A 262 7.68 12.58 -24.08
N GLU A 263 6.36 12.55 -23.95
CA GLU A 263 5.68 11.75 -22.92
C GLU A 263 5.86 10.25 -23.16
N GLY A 264 6.12 9.50 -22.09
CA GLY A 264 6.34 8.05 -22.13
C GLY A 264 7.73 7.64 -22.64
N LEU A 265 8.63 8.59 -22.90
CA LEU A 265 10.04 8.27 -23.17
C LEU A 265 10.80 8.10 -21.85
N ASP A 266 10.45 7.02 -21.16
CA ASP A 266 11.05 6.65 -19.90
C ASP A 266 12.14 5.60 -20.16
N LYS A 267 13.25 5.71 -19.45
CA LYS A 267 14.38 4.79 -19.53
C LYS A 267 14.70 4.25 -18.15
N HIS A 268 15.37 3.10 -18.12
CA HIS A 268 15.83 2.57 -16.86
C HIS A 268 16.83 3.56 -16.25
N ILE A 269 16.67 3.88 -14.97
CA ILE A 269 17.43 4.92 -14.29
C ILE A 269 18.92 4.62 -14.33
N VAL A 270 19.33 3.35 -14.25
CA VAL A 270 20.74 2.94 -14.31
C VAL A 270 21.41 3.26 -15.64
N ASP A 271 20.65 3.38 -16.73
CA ASP A 271 21.18 3.68 -18.06
C ASP A 271 21.51 5.18 -18.21
N VAL A 272 20.93 6.01 -17.34
CA VAL A 272 20.97 7.47 -17.43
C VAL A 272 21.71 8.09 -16.25
N PHE A 273 21.61 7.47 -15.08
CA PHE A 273 22.03 8.04 -13.81
C PHE A 273 23.52 8.37 -13.77
N VAL A 274 23.80 9.55 -13.24
CA VAL A 274 25.13 9.99 -12.82
C VAL A 274 25.02 10.45 -11.38
N SER A 275 26.00 10.07 -10.55
CA SER A 275 25.97 10.37 -9.13
C SER A 275 25.89 11.88 -8.87
N PRO A 276 25.06 12.32 -7.91
CA PRO A 276 24.99 13.72 -7.54
C PRO A 276 26.22 14.14 -6.73
N ILE A 277 26.57 15.41 -6.81
CA ILE A 277 27.49 16.04 -5.87
C ILE A 277 26.68 16.51 -4.67
N LEU A 278 26.77 15.75 -3.57
CA LEU A 278 26.16 16.10 -2.29
C LEU A 278 27.17 16.84 -1.43
N MET A 279 26.83 18.06 -1.00
CA MET A 279 27.71 18.90 -0.15
C MET A 279 27.09 19.17 1.21
N HIS A 280 27.92 19.15 2.26
CA HIS A 280 27.49 19.59 3.58
C HIS A 280 27.18 21.09 3.56
N THR A 281 26.08 21.46 4.21
CA THR A 281 25.66 22.84 4.37
C THR A 281 25.83 23.26 5.82
N ALA A 282 26.39 24.45 6.05
CA ALA A 282 26.46 25.07 7.38
C ALA A 282 25.62 26.34 7.40
N THR A 283 25.01 26.63 8.55
CA THR A 283 24.34 27.92 8.78
C THR A 283 25.36 28.90 9.35
N GLU A 284 25.54 30.02 8.66
CA GLU A 284 26.37 31.14 9.11
C GLU A 284 25.66 31.92 10.24
N LYS A 285 26.40 32.76 10.97
CA LYS A 285 25.88 33.57 12.09
C LYS A 285 24.71 34.50 11.70
N ASN A 286 24.58 34.83 10.42
CA ASN A 286 23.50 35.66 9.86
C ASN A 286 22.23 34.83 9.51
N GLY A 287 22.24 33.52 9.74
CA GLY A 287 21.14 32.61 9.38
C GLY A 287 21.15 32.16 7.91
N CYS A 288 22.10 32.63 7.08
CA CYS A 288 22.27 32.12 5.73
C CYS A 288 22.93 30.75 5.74
N ARG A 289 22.38 29.83 4.95
CA ARG A 289 22.94 28.51 4.74
C ARG A 289 23.89 28.53 3.56
N ARG A 290 25.08 27.97 3.73
CA ARG A 290 26.12 27.93 2.69
C ARG A 290 26.78 26.56 2.61
N GLN A 291 27.12 26.16 1.39
CA GLN A 291 27.90 24.96 1.15
C GLN A 291 29.29 25.11 1.77
N THR A 292 29.73 24.08 2.49
CA THR A 292 31.03 24.05 3.19
C THR A 292 32.18 23.56 2.32
N GLY A 293 31.90 23.12 1.09
CA GLY A 293 32.86 22.50 0.16
C GLY A 293 33.13 21.02 0.45
N ASN A 294 32.73 20.49 1.60
CA ASN A 294 32.87 19.08 1.94
C ASN A 294 31.83 18.23 1.20
N THR A 295 32.29 17.27 0.41
CA THR A 295 31.43 16.36 -0.38
C THR A 295 31.21 15.03 0.32
N VAL A 296 29.98 14.53 0.22
CA VAL A 296 29.62 13.18 0.68
C VAL A 296 29.99 12.17 -0.40
N LYS A 297 30.67 11.10 0.02
CA LYS A 297 31.14 10.01 -0.86
C LYS A 297 30.61 8.64 -0.47
N GLN A 298 29.90 8.55 0.65
CA GLN A 298 29.49 7.30 1.28
C GLN A 298 28.13 7.45 1.95
N TYR A 299 27.33 6.39 1.94
CA TYR A 299 26.06 6.32 2.66
C TYR A 299 26.24 6.44 4.17
N LYS A 300 27.35 5.93 4.69
CA LYS A 300 27.69 6.05 6.12
C LYS A 300 27.68 7.51 6.60
N HIS A 301 28.17 8.44 5.79
CA HIS A 301 28.18 9.87 6.13
C HIS A 301 26.79 10.52 6.05
N ILE A 302 25.84 9.91 5.32
CA ILE A 302 24.46 10.39 5.22
C ILE A 302 23.64 9.93 6.41
N PHE A 303 23.81 8.70 6.85
CA PHE A 303 22.89 8.07 7.79
C PHE A 303 23.45 7.89 9.21
N PHE A 304 24.75 8.05 9.43
CA PHE A 304 25.37 7.82 10.74
C PHE A 304 26.31 8.95 11.18
N ASN A 305 26.40 9.16 12.49
CA ASN A 305 27.37 9.99 13.18
C ASN A 305 27.98 9.21 14.36
N ASP A 306 29.31 9.08 14.41
CA ASP A 306 30.08 8.55 15.55
C ASP A 306 29.44 7.34 16.27
N SER A 307 28.88 6.39 15.50
CA SER A 307 28.21 5.14 15.93
C SER A 307 26.69 5.21 16.21
N THR A 308 26.02 6.33 15.96
CA THR A 308 24.56 6.48 16.05
C THR A 308 23.97 6.86 14.70
N HIS A 309 22.74 6.45 14.40
CA HIS A 309 22.06 6.89 13.18
C HIS A 309 21.52 8.32 13.33
N HIS A 310 21.54 9.09 12.25
CA HIS A 310 20.80 10.35 12.16
C HIS A 310 19.30 10.07 12.26
N ASN A 311 18.53 10.91 12.94
CA ASN A 311 17.07 10.85 12.92
C ASN A 311 16.49 11.68 11.77
N LYS A 312 17.10 12.83 11.46
CA LYS A 312 16.58 13.80 10.48
C LYS A 312 17.67 14.30 9.53
N VAL A 313 17.59 13.85 8.29
CA VAL A 313 18.49 14.22 7.20
C VAL A 313 17.71 15.04 6.18
N PHE A 314 18.19 16.24 5.88
CA PHE A 314 17.60 17.10 4.84
C PHE A 314 18.49 17.13 3.61
N ILE A 315 17.86 17.00 2.45
CA ILE A 315 18.49 17.18 1.15
C ILE A 315 17.81 18.33 0.43
N GLN A 316 18.49 19.47 0.40
CA GLN A 316 18.04 20.64 -0.32
C GLN A 316 18.71 20.77 -1.69
N GLY A 317 18.21 21.68 -2.50
CA GLY A 317 18.84 22.04 -3.78
C GLY A 317 17.85 22.75 -4.68
N GLU A 318 18.37 23.40 -5.70
CA GLU A 318 17.54 24.10 -6.68
C GLU A 318 16.69 23.13 -7.52
N PRO A 319 15.62 23.62 -8.16
CA PRO A 319 14.79 22.81 -9.04
C PRO A 319 15.61 22.22 -10.19
N GLY A 320 15.33 20.97 -10.58
CA GLY A 320 16.04 20.32 -11.68
C GLY A 320 17.44 19.80 -11.34
N MET A 321 17.92 19.93 -10.10
CA MET A 321 19.21 19.40 -9.64
C MET A 321 19.24 17.88 -9.41
N GLY A 322 18.09 17.19 -9.53
CA GLY A 322 18.05 15.73 -9.41
C GLY A 322 17.77 15.17 -8.00
N LYS A 323 17.21 15.97 -7.07
CA LYS A 323 16.81 15.50 -5.72
C LYS A 323 15.91 14.25 -5.77
N THR A 324 14.82 14.30 -6.52
CA THR A 324 13.90 13.16 -6.71
C THR A 324 14.61 11.96 -7.33
N THR A 325 15.51 12.19 -8.30
CA THR A 325 16.30 11.13 -8.94
C THR A 325 17.26 10.49 -7.94
N PHE A 326 17.91 11.27 -7.08
CA PHE A 326 18.72 10.74 -5.98
C PHE A 326 17.88 9.92 -4.99
N CYS A 327 16.72 10.42 -4.56
CA CYS A 327 15.80 9.68 -3.69
C CYS A 327 15.39 8.33 -4.31
N ALA A 328 15.06 8.31 -5.60
CA ALA A 328 14.72 7.08 -6.32
C ALA A 328 15.92 6.13 -6.42
N LYS A 329 17.12 6.65 -6.70
CA LYS A 329 18.34 5.84 -6.76
C LYS A 329 18.72 5.25 -5.40
N LEU A 330 18.58 6.00 -4.31
CA LEU A 330 18.79 5.50 -2.94
C LEU A 330 17.88 4.31 -2.63
N VAL A 331 16.60 4.37 -3.05
CA VAL A 331 15.66 3.26 -2.87
C VAL A 331 16.16 2.01 -3.60
N LEU A 332 16.61 2.16 -4.85
CA LEU A 332 17.11 1.04 -5.64
C LEU A 332 18.44 0.51 -5.12
N ASP A 333 19.31 1.37 -4.61
CA ASP A 333 20.55 0.98 -3.94
C ASP A 333 20.24 0.16 -2.69
N TRP A 334 19.24 0.56 -1.90
CA TRP A 334 18.79 -0.26 -0.77
C TRP A 334 18.23 -1.60 -1.25
N CYS A 335 17.39 -1.62 -2.28
CA CYS A 335 16.87 -2.86 -2.87
C CYS A 335 18.01 -3.80 -3.29
N GLU A 336 19.03 -3.27 -3.97
CA GLU A 336 20.20 -4.04 -4.37
C GLU A 336 21.00 -4.53 -3.16
N ALA A 337 21.21 -3.67 -2.15
CA ALA A 337 21.93 -4.03 -0.95
C ALA A 337 21.30 -5.22 -0.23
N VAL A 338 19.97 -5.27 -0.14
CA VAL A 338 19.25 -6.34 0.58
C VAL A 338 18.88 -7.53 -0.30
N SER A 339 19.06 -7.43 -1.62
CA SER A 339 18.81 -8.53 -2.56
C SER A 339 20.09 -9.33 -2.80
N SER A 340 20.00 -10.66 -2.81
CA SER A 340 21.13 -11.55 -3.07
C SER A 340 21.43 -11.75 -4.57
N GLU A 341 20.97 -10.83 -5.43
CA GLU A 341 21.07 -10.97 -6.89
C GLU A 341 22.43 -10.44 -7.38
N ASN A 342 23.19 -11.27 -8.10
CA ASN A 342 24.45 -10.87 -8.71
C ASN A 342 24.19 -10.34 -10.14
N HIS A 343 23.87 -9.05 -10.24
CA HIS A 343 23.84 -8.35 -11.52
C HIS A 343 24.86 -7.19 -11.52
N GLU A 344 25.24 -6.73 -12.72
CA GLU A 344 26.16 -5.60 -12.90
C GLU A 344 25.46 -4.29 -12.52
N TYR A 345 25.21 -4.09 -11.23
CA TYR A 345 24.58 -2.90 -10.69
C TYR A 345 25.62 -1.83 -10.36
N ARG A 346 25.34 -0.59 -10.76
CA ARG A 346 26.18 0.58 -10.43
C ARG A 346 25.56 1.35 -9.26
N PRO A 347 26.05 1.20 -8.02
CA PRO A 347 25.53 1.93 -6.87
C PRO A 347 25.94 3.41 -6.92
N THR A 348 25.21 4.25 -6.18
CA THR A 348 25.53 5.69 -6.07
C THR A 348 26.85 5.92 -5.36
N PHE A 349 27.07 5.16 -4.28
CA PHE A 349 28.29 5.12 -3.49
C PHE A 349 28.78 3.68 -3.37
N SER A 350 30.08 3.51 -3.17
CA SER A 350 30.70 2.18 -3.13
C SER A 350 30.38 1.39 -1.85
N ASP A 351 29.95 2.05 -0.77
CA ASP A 351 29.63 1.44 0.52
C ASP A 351 28.16 0.97 0.61
N LEU A 352 27.71 0.22 -0.41
CA LEU A 352 26.34 -0.28 -0.51
C LEU A 352 25.93 -1.11 0.72
N GLU A 353 26.88 -1.84 1.31
CA GLU A 353 26.72 -2.66 2.52
C GLU A 353 26.18 -1.87 3.72
N THR A 354 26.47 -0.57 3.81
CA THR A 354 25.92 0.30 4.87
C THR A 354 24.39 0.30 4.86
N LEU A 355 23.76 0.14 3.69
CA LEU A 355 22.29 0.12 3.59
C LEU A 355 21.67 -1.17 4.15
N LYS A 356 22.44 -2.27 4.30
CA LYS A 356 21.95 -3.52 4.90
C LYS A 356 21.63 -3.39 6.40
N GLU A 357 22.16 -2.36 7.06
CA GLU A 357 21.83 -2.05 8.46
C GLU A 357 20.36 -1.62 8.62
N PHE A 358 19.71 -1.16 7.54
CA PHE A 358 18.31 -0.76 7.54
C PHE A 358 17.43 -1.93 7.08
N GLY A 359 16.65 -2.47 8.01
CA GLY A 359 15.73 -3.58 7.71
C GLY A 359 14.67 -3.22 6.68
N PHE A 360 14.25 -1.94 6.63
CA PHE A 360 13.27 -1.43 5.67
C PHE A 360 13.59 -0.01 5.21
N LEU A 361 13.25 0.30 3.96
CA LEU A 361 13.22 1.66 3.43
C LEU A 361 11.84 1.96 2.85
N PHE A 362 11.20 3.03 3.33
CA PHE A 362 9.89 3.48 2.85
C PHE A 362 10.01 4.79 2.06
N SER A 363 9.72 4.75 0.76
CA SER A 363 9.69 5.93 -0.12
C SER A 363 8.28 6.45 -0.33
N ILE A 364 8.02 7.67 0.13
CA ILE A 364 6.76 8.38 -0.06
C ILE A 364 6.99 9.71 -0.80
N ALA A 365 6.08 10.03 -1.72
CA ALA A 365 6.02 11.32 -2.41
C ALA A 365 5.08 12.24 -1.65
N LEU A 366 5.58 13.37 -1.13
CA LEU A 366 4.77 14.26 -0.30
C LEU A 366 3.71 15.04 -1.10
N ARG A 367 3.88 15.18 -2.41
CA ARG A 367 2.82 15.69 -3.31
C ARG A 367 1.59 14.80 -3.38
N ASP A 368 1.76 13.50 -3.14
CA ASP A 368 0.72 12.46 -3.24
C ASP A 368 0.22 12.09 -1.83
N SER A 369 0.41 12.98 -0.85
CA SER A 369 0.04 12.73 0.54
C SER A 369 -1.45 12.92 0.82
N GLU A 370 -2.22 13.48 -0.14
CA GLU A 370 -3.68 13.71 -0.01
C GLU A 370 -4.11 14.41 1.29
N GLY A 371 -3.29 15.34 1.78
CA GLY A 371 -3.57 16.02 3.05
C GLY A 371 -3.48 15.11 4.28
N GLN A 372 -2.70 14.03 4.22
CA GLN A 372 -2.25 13.31 5.41
C GLN A 372 -1.10 14.06 6.08
N ASN A 373 -0.95 13.86 7.39
CA ASN A 373 0.16 14.38 8.20
C ASN A 373 0.86 13.30 9.03
N GLU A 374 0.37 12.06 9.02
CA GLU A 374 0.98 10.91 9.68
C GLU A 374 1.74 10.06 8.66
N VAL A 375 3.04 9.89 8.89
CA VAL A 375 3.94 9.14 7.99
C VAL A 375 3.47 7.70 7.77
N VAL A 376 3.00 7.02 8.83
CA VAL A 376 2.50 5.64 8.73
C VAL A 376 1.27 5.56 7.83
N LYS A 377 0.37 6.57 7.86
CA LYS A 377 -0.78 6.64 6.95
C LYS A 377 -0.36 6.91 5.51
N MET A 378 0.65 7.76 5.29
CA MET A 378 1.20 8.00 3.95
C MET A 378 1.83 6.73 3.36
N ILE A 379 2.57 5.98 4.17
CA ILE A 379 3.13 4.69 3.76
C ILE A 379 1.99 3.71 3.45
N LYS A 380 0.93 3.68 4.27
CA LYS A 380 -0.24 2.85 3.98
C LYS A 380 -0.84 3.17 2.60
N THR A 381 -1.14 4.44 2.33
CA THR A 381 -1.83 4.81 1.08
C THR A 381 -0.95 4.65 -0.16
N GLN A 382 0.35 4.95 -0.06
CA GLN A 382 1.25 4.94 -1.22
C GLN A 382 1.94 3.59 -1.46
N ILE A 383 2.02 2.71 -0.45
CA ILE A 383 2.73 1.44 -0.53
C ILE A 383 1.78 0.28 -0.23
N ILE A 384 1.21 0.19 0.98
CA ILE A 384 0.38 -0.95 1.39
C ILE A 384 -0.85 -1.10 0.48
N ASP A 385 -1.56 -0.01 0.22
CA ASP A 385 -2.77 -0.02 -0.58
C ASP A 385 -2.47 -0.29 -2.08
N MET A 386 -1.23 -0.08 -2.51
CA MET A 386 -0.75 -0.34 -3.88
C MET A 386 -0.28 -1.77 -4.10
N ILE A 387 0.25 -2.42 -3.05
CA ILE A 387 0.78 -3.79 -3.11
C ILE A 387 -0.33 -4.81 -2.80
N TYR A 388 -1.14 -4.54 -1.76
CA TYR A 388 -2.03 -5.55 -1.17
C TYR A 388 -3.52 -5.31 -1.44
N THR A 389 -4.26 -6.42 -1.47
CA THR A 389 -5.72 -6.42 -1.63
C THR A 389 -6.43 -5.90 -0.37
N GLU A 390 -7.70 -5.50 -0.48
CA GLU A 390 -8.46 -4.94 0.64
C GLU A 390 -8.47 -5.84 1.90
N ASN A 391 -8.48 -7.15 1.71
CA ASN A 391 -8.52 -8.12 2.80
C ASN A 391 -7.20 -8.21 3.57
N GLU A 392 -6.07 -7.91 2.91
CA GLU A 392 -4.72 -8.06 3.46
C GLU A 392 -4.18 -6.74 4.05
N ARG A 393 -4.68 -5.60 3.57
CA ARG A 393 -4.21 -4.26 3.97
C ARG A 393 -4.19 -4.04 5.48
N THR A 394 -5.15 -4.59 6.22
CA THR A 394 -5.22 -4.40 7.68
C THR A 394 -4.07 -5.13 8.38
N ASP A 395 -3.76 -6.35 7.95
CA ASP A 395 -2.70 -7.16 8.54
C ASP A 395 -1.32 -6.56 8.24
N PHE A 396 -1.08 -6.16 7.00
CA PHE A 396 0.18 -5.50 6.62
C PHE A 396 0.31 -4.09 7.19
N TYR A 397 -0.79 -3.37 7.42
CA TYR A 397 -0.75 -2.09 8.14
C TYR A 397 -0.37 -2.27 9.62
N ASN A 398 -0.83 -3.34 10.26
CA ASN A 398 -0.41 -3.68 11.63
C ASN A 398 1.06 -4.12 11.66
N LEU A 399 1.49 -4.92 10.69
CA LEU A 399 2.89 -5.32 10.52
C LEU A 399 3.80 -4.09 10.33
N LEU A 400 3.41 -3.15 9.47
CA LEU A 400 4.12 -1.88 9.24
C LEU A 400 4.32 -1.09 10.54
N GLN A 401 3.27 -0.96 11.35
CA GLN A 401 3.36 -0.26 12.64
C GLN A 401 4.35 -0.94 13.59
N ASN A 402 4.43 -2.27 13.57
CA ASN A 402 5.39 -3.02 14.38
C ASN A 402 6.82 -2.88 13.85
N ILE A 403 7.01 -2.99 12.53
CA ILE A 403 8.30 -2.77 11.86
C ILE A 403 8.84 -1.38 12.21
N MET A 404 8.05 -0.34 12.02
CA MET A 404 8.46 1.05 12.28
C MET A 404 8.84 1.31 13.75
N LYS A 405 8.31 0.51 14.70
CA LYS A 405 8.66 0.61 16.12
C LYS A 405 9.93 -0.16 16.49
N ASN A 406 10.13 -1.32 15.86
CA ASN A 406 11.10 -2.31 16.31
C ASN A 406 12.36 -2.38 15.43
N GLU A 407 12.24 -2.08 14.14
CA GLU A 407 13.32 -2.14 13.16
C GLU A 407 13.94 -0.78 12.92
N LEU A 408 15.22 -0.79 12.51
CA LEU A 408 15.89 0.42 12.00
C LEU A 408 15.46 0.63 10.55
N CYS A 409 14.76 1.73 10.28
CA CYS A 409 14.16 2.01 8.96
C CYS A 409 14.61 3.36 8.39
N ILE A 410 14.68 3.47 7.06
CA ILE A 410 14.77 4.77 6.37
C ILE A 410 13.38 5.16 5.87
N VAL A 411 12.98 6.41 6.06
CA VAL A 411 11.78 6.98 5.43
C VAL A 411 12.19 8.12 4.51
N VAL A 412 12.15 7.87 3.21
CA VAL A 412 12.43 8.86 2.17
C VAL A 412 11.16 9.64 1.86
N MET A 413 11.15 10.92 2.22
CA MET A 413 10.05 11.86 1.99
C MET A 413 10.43 12.84 0.89
N ASP A 414 9.98 12.56 -0.34
CA ASP A 414 10.35 13.35 -1.50
C ASP A 414 9.40 14.55 -1.69
N GLY A 415 9.96 15.76 -1.74
CA GLY A 415 9.25 16.96 -2.17
C GLY A 415 8.49 17.71 -1.07
N LEU A 416 9.12 18.03 0.06
CA LEU A 416 8.49 18.80 1.14
C LEU A 416 7.92 20.15 0.68
N ASN A 417 8.52 20.77 -0.33
CA ASN A 417 8.00 21.99 -0.95
C ASN A 417 6.68 21.80 -1.72
N GLU A 418 6.25 20.56 -1.95
CA GLU A 418 5.01 20.18 -2.63
C GLU A 418 3.94 19.73 -1.62
N TRP A 419 4.33 19.54 -0.36
CA TRP A 419 3.41 19.20 0.71
C TRP A 419 2.60 20.41 1.19
N VAL A 420 1.34 20.17 1.49
CA VAL A 420 0.42 21.16 2.06
C VAL A 420 -0.03 20.65 3.42
N ASP A 421 0.34 21.35 4.49
CA ASP A 421 -0.08 20.98 5.84
C ASP A 421 -1.60 21.13 5.99
N PRO A 422 -2.34 20.04 6.26
CA PRO A 422 -3.79 20.06 6.43
C PRO A 422 -4.23 20.90 7.63
N SER A 423 -3.40 20.90 8.68
CA SER A 423 -3.64 21.59 9.94
C SER A 423 -3.24 23.07 9.92
N LYS A 424 -2.55 23.51 8.85
CA LYS A 424 -1.92 24.84 8.72
C LYS A 424 -0.96 25.19 9.87
N LYS A 425 -0.56 24.20 10.67
CA LYS A 425 0.55 24.34 11.61
C LYS A 425 1.84 24.17 10.80
N HIS A 426 2.96 24.75 11.24
CA HIS A 426 4.26 24.57 10.55
C HIS A 426 4.64 23.08 10.49
N VAL A 427 5.52 22.66 9.56
CA VAL A 427 5.99 21.28 9.24
C VAL A 427 6.30 20.30 10.39
N THR A 428 6.37 20.79 11.63
CA THR A 428 6.44 20.03 12.89
C THR A 428 5.67 18.69 12.91
N PRO A 429 4.40 18.57 12.43
CA PRO A 429 3.64 17.31 12.52
C PRO A 429 4.30 16.12 11.82
N ILE A 430 4.79 16.30 10.59
CA ILE A 430 5.47 15.22 9.85
C ILE A 430 6.75 14.83 10.61
N MET A 431 7.52 15.82 11.06
CA MET A 431 8.82 15.61 11.71
C MET A 431 8.73 14.97 13.10
N VAL A 432 7.59 15.08 13.78
CA VAL A 432 7.33 14.47 15.09
C VAL A 432 6.81 13.04 14.96
N SER A 433 6.25 12.67 13.80
CA SER A 433 5.55 11.40 13.61
C SER A 433 6.45 10.19 13.27
N CYS A 434 7.75 10.40 13.03
CA CYS A 434 8.70 9.30 12.80
C CYS A 434 9.13 8.67 14.13
N HIS A 435 9.13 7.34 14.21
CA HIS A 435 9.62 6.60 15.37
C HIS A 435 11.13 6.79 15.58
N LYS A 436 11.62 6.63 16.82
CA LYS A 436 13.04 6.82 17.19
C LYS A 436 14.03 5.91 16.45
N LYS A 437 13.56 4.77 15.93
CA LYS A 437 14.34 3.85 15.11
C LYS A 437 14.20 4.14 13.60
N CYS A 438 13.66 5.30 13.23
CA CYS A 438 13.51 5.68 11.82
C CYS A 438 14.37 6.90 11.49
N VAL A 439 15.08 6.82 10.38
CA VAL A 439 15.80 7.94 9.77
C VAL A 439 14.91 8.59 8.73
N ALA A 440 14.48 9.82 8.96
CA ALA A 440 13.74 10.61 7.97
C ALA A 440 14.71 11.32 7.03
N LEU A 441 14.70 10.94 5.75
CA LEU A 441 15.41 11.65 4.67
C LEU A 441 14.41 12.50 3.90
N ILE A 442 14.54 13.82 3.98
CA ILE A 442 13.54 14.76 3.49
C ILE A 442 14.14 15.61 2.36
N SER A 443 13.57 15.48 1.16
CA SER A 443 13.98 16.29 0.01
C SER A 443 13.17 17.59 -0.05
N THR A 444 13.83 18.72 -0.30
CA THR A 444 13.15 20.03 -0.32
C THR A 444 13.86 21.08 -1.17
N ARG A 445 13.23 22.25 -1.33
CA ARG A 445 13.87 23.45 -1.87
C ARG A 445 14.32 24.35 -0.70
N PRO A 446 15.45 25.08 -0.83
CA PRO A 446 15.97 25.90 0.25
C PRO A 446 14.93 26.86 0.87
N TRP A 447 14.15 27.56 0.03
CA TRP A 447 13.15 28.52 0.50
C TRP A 447 12.07 27.91 1.40
N LYS A 448 11.71 26.63 1.21
CA LYS A 448 10.66 25.97 2.00
C LYS A 448 11.13 25.75 3.44
N MET A 449 12.41 25.51 3.66
CA MET A 449 12.94 25.36 5.02
C MET A 449 12.86 26.66 5.81
N THR A 450 13.10 27.80 5.14
CA THR A 450 12.95 29.14 5.73
C THR A 450 11.48 29.47 5.98
N ASP A 451 10.60 29.21 5.02
CA ASP A 451 9.15 29.44 5.11
C ASP A 451 8.53 28.67 6.29
N GLU A 452 8.98 27.44 6.49
CA GLU A 452 8.56 26.55 7.57
C GLU A 452 9.33 26.73 8.88
N ARG A 453 10.29 27.67 8.90
CA ARG A 453 11.10 28.04 10.07
C ARG A 453 11.77 26.83 10.75
N ILE A 454 12.25 25.88 9.95
CA ILE A 454 12.93 24.67 10.44
C ILE A 454 14.26 25.08 11.08
N LYS A 455 14.41 24.84 12.39
CA LYS A 455 15.61 25.22 13.13
C LYS A 455 16.74 24.22 12.86
N ASP A 456 17.97 24.70 12.89
CA ASP A 456 19.14 23.84 12.71
C ASP A 456 19.27 22.78 13.82
N SER A 457 18.78 23.09 15.04
CA SER A 457 18.70 22.12 16.14
C SER A 457 17.75 20.95 15.88
N GLU A 458 16.90 21.04 14.86
CA GLU A 458 15.97 19.97 14.45
C GLU A 458 16.52 19.14 13.29
N ILE A 459 17.73 19.47 12.79
CA ILE A 459 18.36 18.85 11.64
C ILE A 459 19.67 18.21 12.10
N ASP A 460 19.78 16.90 11.96
CA ASP A 460 21.02 16.21 12.30
C ASP A 460 22.05 16.39 11.18
N LEU A 461 21.57 16.36 9.92
CA LEU A 461 22.40 16.55 8.74
C LEU A 461 21.66 17.34 7.66
N LEU A 462 22.29 18.40 7.14
CA LEU A 462 21.82 19.16 5.98
C LEU A 462 22.79 19.03 4.82
N LEU A 463 22.31 18.45 3.72
CA LEU A 463 23.04 18.29 2.47
C LEU A 463 22.40 19.12 1.35
N GLU A 464 23.22 19.58 0.43
CA GLU A 464 22.78 20.24 -0.80
C GLU A 464 23.20 19.45 -2.03
N VAL A 465 22.27 19.23 -2.95
CA VAL A 465 22.56 18.71 -4.29
C VAL A 465 23.09 19.85 -5.15
N ALA A 466 24.42 19.93 -5.25
CA ALA A 466 25.12 21.02 -5.92
C ALA A 466 25.27 20.80 -7.45
N GLY A 467 25.06 19.57 -7.91
CA GLY A 467 25.22 19.20 -9.32
C GLY A 467 25.41 17.68 -9.48
N ILE A 468 26.07 17.28 -10.55
CA ILE A 468 26.41 15.89 -10.89
C ILE A 468 27.92 15.72 -11.05
N THR A 469 28.42 14.53 -10.78
CA THR A 469 29.87 14.25 -10.79
C THR A 469 30.48 14.26 -12.20
N ASP A 470 29.70 13.88 -13.21
CA ASP A 470 30.16 13.78 -14.60
C ASP A 470 29.07 14.23 -15.58
N SER A 471 29.16 15.50 -15.99
CA SER A 471 28.23 16.08 -16.96
C SER A 471 28.35 15.43 -18.34
N ASP A 472 29.53 14.98 -18.72
CA ASP A 472 29.76 14.40 -20.05
C ASP A 472 29.13 13.01 -20.15
N GLU A 473 29.26 12.20 -19.11
CA GLU A 473 28.63 10.89 -19.03
C GLU A 473 27.10 11.01 -19.08
N LEU A 474 26.50 11.99 -18.38
CA LEU A 474 25.06 12.21 -18.47
C LEU A 474 24.63 12.54 -19.90
N THR A 475 25.37 13.39 -20.61
CA THR A 475 25.10 13.70 -22.02
C THR A 475 25.20 12.44 -22.89
N LYS A 476 26.27 11.66 -22.75
CA LYS A 476 26.47 10.41 -23.50
C LYS A 476 25.36 9.41 -23.23
N ASN A 477 24.94 9.25 -21.97
CA ASN A 477 23.83 8.40 -21.58
C ASN A 477 22.52 8.83 -22.25
N MET A 478 22.18 10.11 -22.15
CA MET A 478 20.96 10.63 -22.78
C MET A 478 20.97 10.46 -24.29
N LEU A 479 22.09 10.76 -24.96
CA LEU A 479 22.24 10.56 -26.40
C LEU A 479 22.07 9.10 -26.79
N ARG A 480 22.73 8.16 -26.08
CA ARG A 480 22.53 6.72 -26.27
C ARG A 480 21.06 6.33 -26.17
N CYS A 481 20.34 6.86 -25.19
CA CYS A 481 18.93 6.57 -24.99
C CYS A 481 17.98 7.23 -26.02
N LEU A 482 18.40 8.35 -26.63
CA LEU A 482 17.62 9.15 -27.58
C LEU A 482 17.93 8.81 -29.05
N GLN A 483 18.97 8.03 -29.33
CA GLN A 483 19.40 7.71 -30.69
C GLN A 483 18.32 6.97 -31.47
N ASN A 484 17.65 7.72 -32.36
CA ASN A 484 16.82 7.23 -33.44
C ASN A 484 17.55 7.52 -34.76
N ALA A 485 18.34 6.56 -35.24
CA ALA A 485 18.93 6.49 -36.59
C ALA A 485 19.78 7.69 -37.13
N ASN A 486 19.89 8.81 -36.42
CA ASN A 486 20.67 9.98 -36.85
C ASN A 486 22.10 9.95 -36.29
N GLN A 487 23.08 10.28 -37.14
CA GLN A 487 24.53 10.31 -36.89
C GLN A 487 25.02 11.36 -35.87
N LYS A 488 24.12 11.94 -35.06
CA LYS A 488 24.47 12.98 -34.08
C LYS A 488 25.29 12.39 -32.93
N THR A 489 26.50 12.88 -32.74
CA THR A 489 27.44 12.39 -31.72
C THR A 489 27.52 13.32 -30.51
N TYR A 490 28.09 12.81 -29.41
CA TYR A 490 28.44 13.62 -28.24
C TYR A 490 29.39 14.76 -28.62
N THR A 491 30.38 14.49 -29.48
CA THR A 491 31.33 15.50 -29.95
C THR A 491 30.63 16.63 -30.69
N ASP A 492 29.69 16.31 -31.59
CA ASP A 492 28.91 17.34 -32.31
C ASP A 492 28.08 18.21 -31.36
N PHE A 493 27.49 17.59 -30.33
CA PHE A 493 26.70 18.32 -29.33
C PHE A 493 27.60 19.27 -28.52
N MET A 494 28.75 18.80 -28.05
CA MET A 494 29.66 19.64 -27.25
C MET A 494 30.23 20.79 -28.06
N THR A 495 30.68 20.56 -29.29
CA THR A 495 31.11 21.63 -30.21
C THR A 495 30.00 22.67 -30.39
N TYR A 496 28.75 22.23 -30.61
CA TYR A 496 27.61 23.13 -30.76
C TYR A 496 27.34 23.95 -29.48
N VAL A 497 27.43 23.35 -28.30
CA VAL A 497 27.24 24.01 -27.01
C VAL A 497 28.34 25.05 -26.75
N GLU A 498 29.59 24.73 -27.07
CA GLU A 498 30.74 25.62 -26.91
C GLU A 498 30.66 26.83 -27.85
N GLU A 499 30.43 26.61 -29.14
CA GLU A 499 30.28 27.67 -30.15
C GLU A 499 29.15 28.66 -29.80
N ARG A 500 28.12 28.17 -29.12
CA ARG A 500 26.94 28.95 -28.71
C ARG A 500 27.02 29.47 -27.28
N GLN A 501 28.13 29.24 -26.56
CA GLN A 501 28.34 29.65 -25.17
C GLN A 501 27.23 29.16 -24.21
N LEU A 502 26.81 27.90 -24.37
CA LEU A 502 25.70 27.29 -23.61
C LEU A 502 26.16 26.43 -22.42
N LEU A 503 27.47 26.36 -22.15
CA LEU A 503 28.07 25.49 -21.12
C LEU A 503 27.43 25.68 -19.73
N GLN A 504 27.04 26.91 -19.37
CA GLN A 504 26.39 27.23 -18.10
C GLN A 504 25.10 26.43 -17.83
N PHE A 505 24.41 25.99 -18.88
CA PHE A 505 23.17 25.21 -18.76
C PHE A 505 23.43 23.73 -18.47
N LEU A 506 24.65 23.24 -18.71
CA LEU A 506 25.03 21.85 -18.38
C LEU A 506 25.18 21.63 -16.86
N ALA A 507 25.31 22.70 -16.07
CA ALA A 507 25.40 22.60 -14.60
C ALA A 507 24.11 22.05 -13.96
N SER A 508 22.96 22.09 -14.66
CA SER A 508 21.70 21.53 -14.20
C SER A 508 21.32 20.32 -15.04
N PRO A 509 21.13 19.13 -14.44
CA PRO A 509 20.71 17.92 -15.16
C PRO A 509 19.42 18.11 -15.98
N TRP A 510 18.46 18.89 -15.45
CA TRP A 510 17.23 19.19 -16.17
C TRP A 510 17.46 20.07 -17.42
N LEU A 511 18.26 21.13 -17.29
CA LEU A 511 18.58 22.01 -18.41
C LEU A 511 19.42 21.30 -19.47
N GLN A 512 20.36 20.48 -19.02
CA GLN A 512 21.15 19.62 -19.87
C GLN A 512 20.27 18.66 -20.67
N SER A 513 19.31 17.98 -20.01
CA SER A 513 18.32 17.15 -20.68
C SER A 513 17.50 17.95 -21.71
N LEU A 514 17.04 19.16 -21.34
CA LEU A 514 16.32 20.03 -22.26
C LEU A 514 17.15 20.40 -23.50
N LEU A 515 18.42 20.78 -23.31
CA LEU A 515 19.32 21.13 -24.41
C LEU A 515 19.56 19.96 -25.36
N VAL A 516 19.90 18.79 -24.83
CA VAL A 516 20.10 17.58 -25.64
C VAL A 516 18.84 17.28 -26.45
N ASN A 517 17.67 17.34 -25.82
CA ASN A 517 16.40 17.08 -26.46
C ASN A 517 16.08 18.08 -27.58
N LEU A 518 16.21 19.39 -27.33
CA LEU A 518 15.97 20.43 -28.34
C LEU A 518 16.96 20.34 -29.51
N TRP A 519 18.23 20.04 -29.21
CA TRP A 519 19.27 19.86 -30.21
C TRP A 519 19.01 18.62 -31.07
N MET A 520 18.58 17.49 -30.48
CA MET A 520 18.18 16.30 -31.20
C MET A 520 17.04 16.59 -32.19
N ASP A 521 16.08 17.43 -31.78
CA ASP A 521 14.96 17.91 -32.61
C ASP A 521 15.35 18.98 -33.67
N ASN A 522 16.66 19.20 -33.93
CA ASN A 522 17.18 20.22 -34.85
C ASN A 522 16.69 21.65 -34.54
N THR A 523 16.44 21.95 -33.27
CA THR A 523 16.04 23.29 -32.84
C THR A 523 17.28 24.16 -32.64
N ALA A 524 17.30 25.36 -33.23
CA ALA A 524 18.32 26.34 -32.92
C ALA A 524 18.22 26.76 -31.45
N LEU A 525 19.27 26.52 -30.67
CA LEU A 525 19.29 26.82 -29.24
C LEU A 525 19.64 28.29 -29.01
N SER A 526 19.09 28.85 -27.93
CA SER A 526 19.35 30.22 -27.48
C SER A 526 20.17 30.24 -26.18
N GLY A 527 20.96 31.31 -25.99
CA GLY A 527 21.70 31.59 -24.76
C GLY A 527 20.83 32.04 -23.58
N SER A 528 19.53 32.23 -23.77
CA SER A 528 18.60 32.69 -22.73
C SER A 528 17.74 31.54 -22.20
N LEU A 529 17.72 31.38 -20.87
CA LEU A 529 16.81 30.43 -20.21
C LEU A 529 15.34 30.69 -20.56
N CYS A 530 14.96 31.97 -20.72
CA CYS A 530 13.61 32.35 -21.12
C CYS A 530 13.27 31.78 -22.50
N GLU A 531 14.17 31.94 -23.45
CA GLU A 531 13.97 31.50 -24.83
C GLU A 531 13.98 29.98 -24.94
N LEU A 532 14.87 29.29 -24.22
CA LEU A 532 14.87 27.82 -24.15
C LEU A 532 13.53 27.27 -23.63
N ASN A 533 12.93 27.91 -22.61
CA ASN A 533 11.61 27.53 -22.11
C ASN A 533 10.48 27.85 -23.13
N CYS A 534 10.59 28.95 -23.87
CA CYS A 534 9.67 29.27 -24.97
C CYS A 534 9.78 28.24 -26.12
N LEU A 535 10.99 27.79 -26.45
CA LEU A 535 11.22 26.75 -27.46
C LEU A 535 10.65 25.40 -27.03
N LEU A 536 10.86 25.00 -25.77
CA LEU A 536 10.21 23.83 -25.18
C LEU A 536 8.70 23.89 -25.36
N LEU A 537 8.12 25.05 -25.05
CA LEU A 537 6.70 25.27 -25.20
C LEU A 537 6.21 25.08 -26.63
N ASP A 538 6.88 25.73 -27.57
CA ASP A 538 6.52 25.66 -28.98
C ASP A 538 6.57 24.21 -29.48
N ARG A 539 7.53 23.42 -28.99
CA ARG A 539 7.63 21.99 -29.31
C ARG A 539 6.49 21.17 -28.69
N LEU A 540 6.13 21.42 -27.43
CA LEU A 540 5.00 20.74 -26.79
C LEU A 540 3.68 21.03 -27.52
N PHE A 541 3.43 22.29 -27.89
CA PHE A 541 2.26 22.68 -28.69
C PHE A 541 2.27 22.05 -30.08
N LYS A 542 3.40 22.05 -30.79
CA LYS A 542 3.53 21.38 -32.10
C LYS A 542 3.25 19.88 -32.02
N LYS A 543 3.78 19.18 -31.00
CA LYS A 543 3.52 17.75 -30.80
C LYS A 543 2.05 17.46 -30.46
N ALA A 544 1.45 18.28 -29.61
CA ALA A 544 0.03 18.20 -29.31
C ALA A 544 -0.83 18.41 -30.56
N ASN A 545 -0.46 19.38 -31.40
CA ASN A 545 -1.07 19.62 -32.70
C ASN A 545 -1.00 18.43 -33.63
N ALA A 546 0.17 17.83 -33.77
CA ALA A 546 0.33 16.65 -34.62
C ALA A 546 -0.53 15.47 -34.15
N LYS A 547 -0.73 15.32 -32.83
CA LYS A 547 -1.56 14.23 -32.25
C LYS A 547 -3.07 14.49 -32.32
N GLN A 548 -3.50 15.75 -32.20
CA GLN A 548 -4.92 16.09 -31.99
C GLN A 548 -5.52 16.99 -33.08
N GLY A 549 -4.72 17.73 -33.86
CA GLY A 549 -5.14 18.45 -35.06
C GLY A 549 -5.82 19.83 -34.88
N TYR A 550 -5.62 20.55 -33.77
CA TYR A 550 -6.55 21.64 -33.39
C TYR A 550 -6.00 22.99 -32.92
N PHE A 551 -4.69 23.23 -32.80
CA PHE A 551 -4.15 24.53 -32.38
C PHE A 551 -3.62 25.33 -33.58
N PRO A 552 -4.17 26.52 -33.90
CA PRO A 552 -3.54 27.46 -34.83
C PRO A 552 -2.14 27.88 -34.34
N GLU A 553 -1.26 28.25 -35.27
CA GLU A 553 -0.01 28.94 -34.92
C GLU A 553 -0.36 30.21 -34.13
N GLU A 554 0.26 30.41 -32.96
CA GLU A 554 -0.01 31.52 -32.03
C GLU A 554 -1.34 31.46 -31.25
N HIS A 555 -1.71 30.28 -30.75
CA HIS A 555 -2.86 30.13 -29.86
C HIS A 555 -2.76 31.09 -28.63
N PRO A 556 -3.84 31.79 -28.22
CA PRO A 556 -3.81 32.75 -27.11
C PRO A 556 -3.22 32.19 -25.79
N ILE A 557 -3.44 30.90 -25.52
CA ILE A 557 -2.86 30.18 -24.38
C ILE A 557 -1.33 30.10 -24.48
N GLN A 558 -0.79 29.81 -25.66
CA GLN A 558 0.65 29.76 -25.91
C GLN A 558 1.27 31.15 -25.67
N CYS A 559 0.64 32.21 -26.18
CA CYS A 559 1.07 33.60 -25.96
C CYS A 559 1.01 34.00 -24.47
N PHE A 560 -0.05 33.62 -23.77
CA PHE A 560 -0.19 33.84 -22.32
C PHE A 560 0.97 33.19 -21.54
N PHE A 561 1.33 31.96 -21.88
CA PHE A 561 2.42 31.26 -21.20
C PHE A 561 3.79 31.83 -21.53
N LYS A 562 4.07 32.16 -22.79
CA LYS A 562 5.27 32.90 -23.18
C LYS A 562 5.41 34.19 -22.38
N TYR A 563 4.30 34.95 -22.23
CA TYR A 563 4.27 36.14 -21.39
C TYR A 563 4.55 35.85 -19.91
N LYS A 564 3.99 34.78 -19.34
CA LYS A 564 4.26 34.37 -17.95
C LYS A 564 5.73 34.01 -17.75
N ILE A 565 6.35 33.26 -18.67
CA ILE A 565 7.77 32.92 -18.64
C ILE A 565 8.61 34.21 -18.69
N TYR A 566 8.34 35.08 -19.66
CA TYR A 566 9.03 36.36 -19.80
C TYR A 566 8.94 37.24 -18.54
N ARG A 567 7.75 37.34 -17.95
CA ARG A 567 7.54 38.11 -16.71
C ARG A 567 8.27 37.50 -15.52
N ALA A 568 8.40 36.18 -15.48
CA ALA A 568 9.05 35.45 -14.42
C ALA A 568 10.59 35.58 -14.52
N THR A 569 11.15 35.53 -15.72
CA THR A 569 12.60 35.74 -15.96
C THR A 569 13.02 37.19 -15.76
N LYS A 570 12.19 38.18 -16.14
CA LYS A 570 12.49 39.61 -15.94
C LYS A 570 12.51 40.04 -14.46
N ARG A 571 11.85 39.30 -13.56
CA ARG A 571 11.75 39.67 -12.15
C ARG A 571 12.96 39.29 -11.30
N ASN A 572 13.99 38.60 -11.84
CA ASN A 572 15.15 38.09 -11.08
C ASN A 572 14.78 37.44 -9.74
N SER A 573 13.54 36.95 -9.61
CA SER A 573 13.06 36.37 -8.39
C SER A 573 13.07 34.88 -8.56
N ILE A 574 13.60 34.22 -7.54
CA ILE A 574 13.61 32.78 -7.25
C ILE A 574 12.25 32.09 -7.55
N CYS A 575 11.17 32.86 -7.74
CA CYS A 575 9.86 32.45 -8.24
C CYS A 575 9.79 32.05 -9.73
N ALA A 576 10.80 32.32 -10.57
CA ALA A 576 10.80 31.93 -11.98
C ALA A 576 10.58 30.41 -12.18
N TRP A 577 11.10 29.64 -11.23
CA TRP A 577 11.00 28.18 -11.21
C TRP A 577 9.75 27.63 -10.50
N LYS A 578 9.02 28.45 -9.72
CA LYS A 578 7.67 28.09 -9.24
C LYS A 578 6.72 28.04 -10.43
N GLY A 579 6.93 28.90 -11.43
CA GLY A 579 6.19 28.90 -12.69
C GLY A 579 6.41 27.63 -13.51
N CYS A 580 7.64 27.28 -13.90
CA CYS A 580 7.91 26.26 -14.92
C CYS A 580 7.54 24.79 -14.57
N LEU A 581 7.49 24.40 -13.29
CA LEU A 581 7.09 23.02 -12.91
C LEU A 581 5.59 22.91 -12.59
N LEU A 582 5.01 23.91 -11.91
CA LEU A 582 3.55 24.07 -11.87
C LEU A 582 3.02 24.16 -13.30
N PHE A 583 3.79 24.71 -14.22
CA PHE A 583 3.50 24.77 -15.64
C PHE A 583 3.55 23.42 -16.34
N HIS A 584 4.44 22.48 -16.00
CA HIS A 584 4.43 21.13 -16.60
C HIS A 584 3.28 20.27 -16.05
N LEU A 585 3.02 20.34 -14.74
CA LEU A 585 1.85 19.71 -14.12
C LEU A 585 0.54 20.35 -14.57
N PHE A 586 0.51 21.68 -14.76
CA PHE A 586 -0.62 22.41 -15.32
C PHE A 586 -0.77 22.14 -16.81
N ILE A 587 0.29 22.02 -17.62
CA ILE A 587 0.20 21.59 -19.02
C ILE A 587 -0.39 20.18 -19.07
N ARG A 588 0.10 19.20 -18.29
CA ARG A 588 -0.49 17.86 -18.24
C ARG A 588 -1.96 17.84 -17.78
N LYS A 589 -2.29 18.62 -16.75
CA LYS A 589 -3.66 18.70 -16.19
C LYS A 589 -4.59 19.53 -17.08
N VAL A 590 -4.12 20.59 -17.70
CA VAL A 590 -4.82 21.38 -18.72
C VAL A 590 -5.00 20.56 -19.96
N PHE A 591 -4.02 19.78 -20.43
CA PHE A 591 -4.19 18.85 -21.56
C PHE A 591 -5.19 17.75 -21.27
N SER A 592 -5.19 17.18 -20.06
CA SER A 592 -6.19 16.20 -19.60
C SER A 592 -7.60 16.82 -19.49
N VAL A 593 -7.70 18.02 -18.91
CA VAL A 593 -8.97 18.77 -18.80
C VAL A 593 -9.44 19.27 -20.17
N TYR A 594 -8.54 19.66 -21.08
CA TYR A 594 -8.85 20.04 -22.47
C TYR A 594 -9.26 18.83 -23.30
N GLN A 595 -8.63 17.67 -23.14
CA GLN A 595 -9.10 16.42 -23.75
C GLN A 595 -10.53 16.10 -23.30
N THR A 596 -10.82 16.30 -22.00
CA THR A 596 -12.17 16.12 -21.45
C THR A 596 -13.16 17.18 -21.98
N ALA A 597 -12.70 18.41 -22.17
CA ALA A 597 -13.49 19.50 -22.75
C ALA A 597 -13.78 19.26 -24.24
N ILE A 598 -12.83 18.74 -25.01
CA ILE A 598 -12.98 18.37 -26.43
C ILE A 598 -13.98 17.22 -26.58
N ILE A 599 -13.96 16.23 -25.68
CA ILE A 599 -14.99 15.16 -25.65
C ILE A 599 -16.38 15.75 -25.37
N LYS A 600 -16.51 16.71 -24.44
CA LYS A 600 -17.79 17.35 -24.10
C LYS A 600 -18.31 18.30 -25.20
N VAL A 601 -17.43 18.98 -25.92
CA VAL A 601 -17.78 19.80 -27.10
C VAL A 601 -18.24 18.91 -28.26
N ARG A 602 -17.64 17.72 -28.43
CA ARG A 602 -18.10 16.70 -29.40
C ARG A 602 -19.50 16.13 -29.07
N ILE A 603 -19.96 16.27 -27.82
CA ILE A 603 -21.29 15.86 -27.32
C ILE A 603 -22.24 17.08 -27.24
N GLY A 604 -21.84 18.24 -27.76
CA GLY A 604 -22.73 19.42 -27.89
C GLY A 604 -23.05 20.14 -26.57
N ARG A 605 -22.24 19.97 -25.51
CA ARG A 605 -22.40 20.75 -24.27
C ARG A 605 -21.38 21.88 -24.19
N THR A 606 -21.87 23.12 -24.24
CA THR A 606 -21.08 24.34 -24.04
C THR A 606 -20.58 24.41 -22.60
N LEU A 607 -19.28 24.63 -22.42
CA LEU A 607 -18.68 24.98 -21.13
C LEU A 607 -18.30 26.45 -21.18
N SER A 608 -18.93 27.26 -20.33
CA SER A 608 -18.49 28.61 -20.00
C SER A 608 -17.18 28.52 -19.22
N ILE A 609 -16.07 28.86 -19.88
CA ILE A 609 -14.77 29.03 -19.23
C ILE A 609 -14.65 30.51 -18.82
N LEU A 610 -14.68 30.77 -17.53
CA LEU A 610 -14.39 32.07 -16.90
C LEU A 610 -13.67 31.82 -15.57
N PRO A 611 -12.81 32.75 -15.11
CA PRO A 611 -11.45 33.05 -15.56
C PRO A 611 -10.38 32.24 -14.80
#